data_AF-A0A7X6PDF4-F1
#
_entry.id   AF-A0A7X6PDF4-F1
#
_cell.length_a   1.000
_cell.length_b   1.000
_cell.length_c   1.000
_cell.angle_alpha   90.00
_cell.angle_beta   90.00
_cell.angle_gamma   90.00
#
_symmetry.space_group_name_H-M   'P 1'
#
loop_
_entity.id
_entity.type
_entity.pdbx_description
1 polymer ?
#
loop_
_entity_poly.entity_id
_entity_poly.type
_entity_poly.pdbx_seq_one_letter_code
_entity_poly.pdbx_strand_id
1 'polypeptide(L)' 'MKVRKAIIPAAGLGTRFLPATKAQPKEMLPIVDKPTIQ' A
#
# COMPACT_ATOMS: atom_id res chain seq x y z
N MET A 1 16.00 -5.05 -24.68
CA MET A 1 14.64 -4.48 -24.46
C MET A 1 14.66 -3.76 -23.11
N LYS A 2 14.31 -2.47 -23.02
CA LYS A 2 14.28 -1.74 -21.73
C LYS A 2 12.90 -1.90 -21.09
N VAL A 3 12.81 -2.50 -19.90
CA VAL A 3 11.56 -2.60 -19.15
C VAL A 3 11.17 -1.20 -18.64
N ARG A 4 9.96 -0.74 -18.94
CA ARG A 4 9.45 0.60 -18.56
C ARG A 4 8.16 0.58 -17.76
N LYS A 5 7.55 -0.60 -17.59
CA LYS A 5 6.25 -0.77 -16.94
C LYS A 5 6.41 -1.70 -15.77
N ALA A 6 5.79 -1.33 -14.65
CA ALA A 6 5.68 -2.16 -13.46
C ALA A 6 4.20 -2.22 -13.05
N ILE A 7 3.80 -3.35 -12.46
CA ILE A 7 2.47 -3.56 -11.92
C ILE A 7 2.66 -3.95 -10.46
N ILE A 8 2.03 -3.20 -9.55
CA ILE A 8 2.09 -3.44 -8.11
C ILE A 8 0.66 -3.72 -7.63
N PRO A 9 0.34 -4.95 -7.20
CA PRO A 9 -0.99 -5.25 -6.67
C PRO A 9 -1.18 -4.61 -5.29
N ALA A 10 -2.20 -3.76 -5.15
CA ALA A 10 -2.50 -2.97 -3.95
C ALA A 10 -3.96 -3.16 -3.49
N ALA A 11 -4.44 -4.41 -3.42
CA ALA A 11 -5.85 -4.75 -3.18
C ALA A 11 -6.09 -5.58 -1.90
N GLY A 12 -5.09 -5.74 -1.03
CA GLY A 12 -5.21 -6.57 0.17
C GLY A 12 -5.92 -5.85 1.32
N LEU A 13 -6.87 -6.52 2.00
CA LEU A 13 -7.66 -5.94 3.11
C LEU A 13 -6.86 -5.55 4.36
N GLY A 14 -5.60 -5.96 4.47
CA GLY A 14 -4.72 -5.52 5.55
C GLY A 14 -5.10 -5.99 6.96
N THR A 15 -5.84 -7.10 7.12
CA THR A 15 -6.41 -7.53 8.42
C THR A 15 -5.42 -7.63 9.59
N ARG A 16 -4.13 -7.84 9.33
CA ARG A 16 -3.04 -7.84 10.34
C ARG A 16 -2.73 -6.46 10.92
N PHE A 17 -3.16 -5.40 10.25
CA PHE A 17 -2.98 -4.00 10.64
C PHE A 17 -4.28 -3.37 11.18
N LEU A 18 -5.27 -4.19 11.54
CA LEU A 18 -6.44 -3.67 12.23
C LEU A 18 -6.03 -3.11 13.61
N PRO A 19 -6.64 -2.01 14.07
CA PRO A 19 -7.78 -1.31 13.44
C PRO A 19 -7.39 -0.29 12.36
N ALA A 20 -6.11 -0.02 12.14
CA ALA A 20 -5.64 1.04 11.24
C ALA A 20 -6.15 0.87 9.80
N THR A 21 -6.26 -0.38 9.32
CA THR A 21 -6.75 -0.67 7.96
C THR A 21 -8.25 -0.89 7.85
N LYS A 22 -9.05 -0.56 8.89
CA LYS A 22 -10.51 -0.73 8.84
C LYS A 22 -11.16 0.21 7.81
N ALA A 23 -10.64 1.43 7.68
CA ALA A 23 -11.18 2.47 6.80
C ALA A 23 -10.15 3.04 5.80
N GLN A 24 -8.89 2.58 5.89
CA GLN A 24 -7.79 3.00 5.02
C GLN A 24 -7.06 1.77 4.45
N PRO A 25 -6.67 1.76 3.17
CA PRO A 25 -5.88 0.67 2.59
C PRO A 25 -4.50 0.55 3.27
N LYS A 26 -3.94 -0.66 3.30
CA LYS A 26 -2.63 -0.90 3.94
C LYS A 26 -1.48 -0.17 3.22
N GLU A 27 -1.58 -0.02 1.91
CA GLU A 27 -0.58 0.64 1.06
C GLU A 27 -0.55 2.16 1.25
N MET A 28 -1.62 2.72 1.85
CA MET A 28 -1.74 4.13 2.19
C MET A 28 -1.25 4.45 3.60
N LEU A 29 -0.87 3.44 4.41
CA LEU A 29 -0.29 3.68 5.72
C LEU A 29 1.05 4.43 5.56
N PRO A 30 1.28 5.50 6.33
CA PRO A 30 2.48 6.30 6.20
C PRO A 30 3.69 5.60 6.84
N ILE A 31 4.82 5.69 6.16
CA ILE A 31 6.14 5.50 6.77
C ILE A 31 6.69 6.90 7.01
N VAL A 32 6.67 7.32 8.28
CA VAL A 32 6.98 8.69 8.73
C VAL A 32 6.01 9.73 8.14
N ASP A 33 6.25 10.17 6.91
CA ASP A 33 5.55 11.28 6.25
C ASP A 33 4.95 10.90 4.89
N LYS A 34 5.27 9.71 4.35
CA LYS A 34 4.85 9.29 3.01
C LYS A 34 4.07 7.99 3.01
N PRO A 35 3.05 7.82 2.15
CA PRO A 35 2.38 6.55 1.93
C PRO A 35 3.37 5.47 1.46
N THR A 36 3.12 4.22 1.84
CA THR A 36 3.98 3.09 1.44
C THR A 36 3.99 2.84 -0.08
N ILE A 37 2.99 3.32 -0.83
CA ILE A 37 2.88 3.14 -2.28
C ILE A 37 3.65 4.17 -3.12
N GLN A 38 4.17 5.25 -2.51
CA GLN A 38 4.92 6.32 -3.18
C GLN A 38 6.37 5.94 -3.45
#